data_AF-A0A7R8VRG9-F1
#
_entry.id   AF-A0A7R8VRG9-F1
#
_cell.length_a   1.000
_cell.length_b   1.000
_cell.length_c   1.000
_cell.angle_alpha   90.00
_cell.angle_beta   90.00
_cell.angle_gamma   90.00
#
_symmetry.space_group_name_H-M   'P 1'
#
loop_
_entity.id
_entity.type
_entity.pdbx_description
1 polymer ?
#
loop_
_entity_poly.entity_id
_entity_poly.type
_entity_poly.pdbx_seq_one_letter_code
_entity_poly.pdbx_strand_id
1 'polypeptide(L)'
;MRNQSIVYRGDVFPDGTTDVTRTMHYGTPTNLEREIYTNLLMGCINLASTKFPEGQTLNTLEVLIRAPLYSMGLDYGHGSTHGVGAFLGVHEGNRNHLDITFMDGIFKPLMIFEIISDFRLEKRNVKN
;
A
#
# COMPACT_ATOMS: atom_id res chain seq x y z
N MET A 1 15.43 -9.56 7.19
CA MET A 1 14.42 -10.63 7.23
C MET A 1 14.93 -11.76 6.35
N ARG A 2 15.19 -12.94 6.91
CA ARG A 2 15.64 -14.14 6.15
C ARG A 2 14.43 -15.06 5.99
N ASN A 3 14.28 -15.75 4.86
CA ASN A 3 13.17 -16.66 4.56
C ASN A 3 11.78 -16.01 4.38
N GLN A 4 11.74 -14.71 4.17
CA GLN A 4 10.54 -14.00 3.71
C GLN A 4 10.58 -13.87 2.18
N SER A 5 9.45 -14.13 1.53
CA SER A 5 9.23 -13.77 0.13
C SER A 5 8.06 -12.82 0.01
N ILE A 6 8.21 -11.82 -0.83
CA ILE A 6 7.10 -11.00 -1.30
C ILE A 6 6.74 -11.51 -2.68
N VAL A 7 5.48 -11.92 -2.83
CA VAL A 7 4.91 -12.39 -4.08
C VAL A 7 4.03 -11.29 -4.63
N TYR A 8 4.40 -10.77 -5.78
CA TYR A 8 3.62 -9.80 -6.54
C TYR A 8 3.11 -10.48 -7.80
N ARG A 9 1.83 -10.31 -8.12
CA ARG A 9 1.26 -10.78 -9.37
C ARG A 9 0.23 -9.76 -9.86
N GLY A 10 0.42 -9.28 -11.08
CA GLY A 10 -0.58 -8.52 -11.80
C GLY A 10 -0.71 -9.05 -13.22
N ASP A 11 -1.92 -8.99 -13.78
CA ASP A 11 -2.25 -9.47 -15.13
C ASP A 11 -3.37 -8.59 -15.69
N VAL A 12 -3.43 -8.50 -17.02
CA VAL A 12 -4.42 -7.72 -17.77
C VAL A 12 -5.31 -8.69 -18.54
N PHE A 13 -6.62 -8.56 -18.35
CA PHE A 13 -7.67 -9.36 -18.97
C PHE A 13 -8.65 -8.44 -19.72
N PRO A 14 -9.37 -8.92 -20.76
CA PRO A 14 -10.34 -8.09 -21.49
C PRO A 14 -11.41 -7.42 -20.62
N ASP A 15 -11.68 -7.97 -19.43
CA ASP A 15 -12.65 -7.50 -18.45
C ASP A 15 -12.02 -6.76 -17.25
N GLY A 16 -10.70 -6.59 -17.19
CA GLY A 16 -10.07 -5.81 -16.13
C GLY A 16 -8.58 -6.06 -15.95
N THR A 17 -7.99 -5.36 -14.98
CA THR A 17 -6.60 -5.52 -14.58
C THR A 17 -6.54 -5.89 -13.11
N THR A 18 -5.70 -6.86 -12.76
CA THR A 18 -5.47 -7.27 -11.37
C THR A 18 -4.08 -6.86 -10.95
N ASP A 19 -3.94 -6.47 -9.68
CA ASP A 19 -2.65 -6.36 -9.00
C ASP A 19 -2.82 -6.89 -7.57
N VAL A 20 -1.90 -7.74 -7.14
CA VAL A 20 -1.97 -8.42 -5.84
C VAL A 20 -0.60 -8.69 -5.26
N THR A 21 -0.45 -8.25 -4.02
CA THR A 21 0.74 -8.49 -3.20
C THR A 21 0.45 -9.43 -2.03
N ARG A 22 1.33 -10.41 -1.78
CA ARG A 22 1.29 -11.27 -0.59
C ARG A 22 2.68 -11.43 0.00
N THR A 23 2.77 -11.31 1.32
CA THR A 23 3.99 -11.55 2.07
C THR A 23 3.89 -12.90 2.77
N MET A 24 4.84 -13.79 2.51
CA MET A 24 4.91 -15.12 3.11
C MET A 24 6.25 -15.34 3.80
N HIS A 25 6.23 -16.12 4.88
CA HIS A 25 7.42 -16.52 5.62
C HIS A 25 7.54 -18.05 5.59
N TYR A 26 8.66 -18.59 5.10
CA TYR A 26 8.86 -20.03 4.88
C TYR A 26 9.61 -20.75 6.02
N GLY A 27 9.90 -20.06 7.11
CA GLY A 27 10.43 -20.65 8.34
C GLY A 27 9.70 -20.11 9.57
N THR A 28 10.40 -20.01 10.70
CA THR A 28 9.86 -19.38 11.91
C THR A 28 10.15 -17.88 11.92
N PRO A 29 9.13 -17.00 11.85
CA PRO A 29 9.34 -15.56 11.87
C PRO A 29 9.77 -15.10 13.28
N THR A 30 10.67 -14.13 13.32
CA THR A 30 11.06 -13.44 14.57
C THR A 30 9.90 -12.63 15.14
N ASN A 31 10.00 -12.22 16.42
CA ASN A 31 9.01 -11.32 17.04
C ASN A 31 8.86 -10.02 16.24
N LEU A 32 9.99 -9.42 15.84
CA LEU A 32 10.01 -8.18 15.06
C LEU A 32 9.33 -8.35 13.69
N GLU A 33 9.59 -9.46 12.97
CA GLU A 33 8.94 -9.72 11.67
C GLU A 33 7.41 -9.86 11.81
N ARG A 34 6.94 -10.52 12.87
CA ARG A 34 5.50 -10.63 13.16
C ARG A 34 4.89 -9.28 13.51
N GLU A 35 5.58 -8.47 14.32
CA GLU A 35 5.11 -7.16 14.75
C GLU A 35 5.02 -6.18 13.59
N ILE A 36 6.06 -6.14 12.73
CA ILE A 36 6.07 -5.33 11.51
C ILE A 36 4.92 -5.73 10.58
N TYR A 37 4.78 -7.03 10.29
CA TYR A 37 3.71 -7.52 9.42
C TYR A 37 2.31 -7.19 9.97
N THR A 38 2.13 -7.35 11.29
CA THR A 38 0.86 -7.03 11.95
C THR A 38 0.55 -5.54 11.88
N ASN A 39 1.53 -4.66 12.12
CA ASN A 39 1.34 -3.21 12.02
C ASN A 39 1.05 -2.75 10.59
N LEU A 40 1.73 -3.32 9.60
CA LEU A 40 1.42 -3.06 8.19
C LEU A 40 -0.02 -3.49 7.86
N LEU A 41 -0.43 -4.69 8.28
CA LEU A 41 -1.79 -5.20 8.07
C LEU A 41 -2.85 -4.32 8.76
N MET A 42 -2.58 -3.83 9.98
CA MET A 42 -3.46 -2.87 10.66
C MET A 42 -3.60 -1.59 9.83
N GLY A 43 -2.51 -1.08 9.25
CA GLY A 43 -2.54 0.06 8.33
C GLY A 43 -3.43 -0.18 7.11
N CYS A 44 -3.29 -1.34 6.45
CA CYS A 44 -4.13 -1.71 5.32
C CYS A 44 -5.63 -1.76 5.71
N ILE A 45 -5.95 -2.36 6.86
CA ILE A 45 -7.32 -2.45 7.38
C ILE A 45 -7.87 -1.06 7.73
N ASN A 46 -7.05 -0.19 8.31
CA ASN A 46 -7.45 1.18 8.63
C ASN A 46 -7.91 1.91 7.37
N LEU A 47 -7.12 1.92 6.29
CA LEU A 47 -7.55 2.57 5.05
C LEU A 47 -8.79 1.90 4.45
N ALA A 48 -8.79 0.56 4.35
CA ALA A 48 -9.87 -0.19 3.72
C ALA A 48 -11.24 -0.02 4.43
N SER A 49 -11.24 0.26 5.73
CA SER A 49 -12.46 0.44 6.53
C SER A 49 -12.82 1.90 6.82
N THR A 50 -11.96 2.86 6.45
CA THR A 50 -12.20 4.28 6.74
C THR A 50 -13.29 4.85 5.84
N LYS A 51 -14.21 5.60 6.45
CA LYS A 51 -15.13 6.50 5.74
C LYS A 51 -14.58 7.92 5.87
N PHE A 52 -14.49 8.63 4.76
CA PHE A 52 -13.94 9.98 4.71
C PHE A 52 -14.84 10.90 3.86
N PRO A 53 -14.82 12.23 4.08
CA PRO A 53 -15.60 13.19 3.29
C PRO A 53 -15.21 13.17 1.81
N GLU A 54 -16.08 13.65 0.93
CA GLU A 54 -15.70 13.88 -0.47
C GLU A 54 -14.57 14.92 -0.57
N GLY A 55 -13.74 14.83 -1.62
CA GLY A 55 -12.65 15.77 -1.86
C GLY A 55 -11.31 15.40 -1.20
N GLN A 56 -11.22 14.24 -0.54
CA GLN A 56 -9.94 13.77 0.00
C GLN A 56 -9.01 13.26 -1.10
N THR A 57 -7.72 13.48 -0.86
CA THR A 57 -6.63 12.94 -1.70
C THR A 57 -6.00 11.74 -1.00
N LEU A 58 -5.29 10.91 -1.75
CA LEU A 58 -4.50 9.82 -1.18
C LEU A 58 -3.43 10.29 -0.23
N ASN A 59 -2.76 11.41 -0.54
CA ASN A 59 -1.74 11.99 0.33
C ASN A 59 -2.30 12.29 1.72
N THR A 60 -3.59 12.66 1.81
CA THR A 60 -4.28 12.88 3.09
C THR A 60 -4.56 11.57 3.83
N LEU A 61 -4.84 10.49 3.10
CA LEU A 61 -5.19 9.18 3.66
C LEU A 61 -3.97 8.27 3.92
N GLU A 62 -2.82 8.58 3.33
CA GLU A 62 -1.55 7.84 3.45
C GLU A 62 -1.14 7.61 4.91
N VAL A 63 -1.40 8.60 5.76
CA VAL A 63 -1.11 8.52 7.20
C VAL A 63 -1.86 7.38 7.89
N LEU A 64 -3.03 6.97 7.40
CA LEU A 64 -3.83 5.89 8.00
C LEU A 64 -3.14 4.53 7.88
N ILE A 65 -2.43 4.31 6.76
CA ILE A 65 -1.64 3.10 6.54
C ILE A 65 -0.33 3.17 7.32
N ARG A 66 0.31 4.34 7.34
CA ARG A 66 1.65 4.47 7.94
C ARG A 66 1.65 4.64 9.46
N ALA A 67 0.57 5.14 10.06
CA ALA A 67 0.51 5.43 11.49
C ALA A 67 0.93 4.24 12.40
N PRO A 68 0.51 2.98 12.15
CA PRO A 68 0.97 1.86 12.94
C PRO A 68 2.50 1.64 12.85
N LEU A 69 3.08 1.77 11.66
CA LEU A 69 4.54 1.64 11.48
C LEU A 69 5.30 2.83 12.08
N TYR A 70 4.77 4.04 11.97
CA TYR A 70 5.33 5.23 12.63
C TYR A 70 5.37 5.08 14.14
N SER A 71 4.38 4.43 14.75
CA SER A 71 4.38 4.17 16.20
C SER A 71 5.54 3.25 16.63
N MET A 72 6.10 2.47 15.69
CA MET A 72 7.31 1.66 15.88
C MET A 72 8.60 2.39 15.49
N GLY A 73 8.52 3.65 15.03
CA GLY A 73 9.66 4.37 14.45
C GLY A 73 10.10 3.82 13.09
N LEU A 74 9.20 3.16 12.35
CA LEU A 74 9.47 2.54 11.06
C LEU A 74 8.75 3.25 9.91
N ASP A 75 9.35 3.19 8.73
CA ASP A 75 8.79 3.72 7.48
C ASP A 75 9.28 2.89 6.26
N TYR A 76 8.68 3.07 5.09
CA TYR A 76 9.04 2.37 3.86
C TYR A 76 9.10 3.27 2.62
N GLY A 77 9.79 2.74 1.60
CA GLY A 77 10.42 3.50 0.52
C GLY A 77 9.53 4.06 -0.59
N HIS A 78 8.33 3.54 -0.73
CA HIS A 78 7.38 3.74 -1.83
C HIS A 78 6.00 4.15 -1.29
N GLY A 79 5.06 4.53 -2.16
CA GLY A 79 3.68 4.82 -1.77
C GLY A 79 2.92 3.60 -1.30
N SER A 80 1.89 3.83 -0.48
CA SER A 80 1.05 2.78 0.09
C SER A 80 -0.01 2.25 -0.89
N THR A 81 -0.30 2.99 -1.96
CA THR A 81 -1.42 2.72 -2.88
C THR A 81 -1.09 3.21 -4.29
N HIS A 82 -1.73 2.62 -5.31
CA HIS A 82 -1.80 3.16 -6.67
C HIS A 82 -3.12 2.81 -7.38
N GLY A 83 -3.42 3.48 -8.50
CA GLY A 83 -4.65 3.29 -9.26
C GLY A 83 -4.48 2.12 -10.19
N VAL A 84 -5.56 1.43 -10.51
CA VAL A 84 -5.54 0.28 -11.43
C VAL A 84 -6.58 0.53 -12.52
N GLY A 85 -6.12 0.62 -13.77
CA GLY A 85 -7.00 0.90 -14.89
C GLY A 85 -7.71 -0.36 -15.40
N ALA A 86 -8.98 -0.23 -15.82
CA ALA A 86 -9.76 -1.35 -16.34
C ALA A 86 -9.31 -1.75 -17.76
N PHE A 87 -8.68 -2.93 -17.89
CA PHE A 87 -8.03 -3.38 -19.13
C PHE A 87 -6.91 -2.42 -19.60
N LEU A 88 -6.30 -1.73 -18.64
CA LEU A 88 -5.18 -0.80 -18.85
C LEU A 88 -4.02 -1.17 -17.90
N GLY A 89 -3.06 -0.26 -17.72
CA GLY A 89 -1.89 -0.50 -16.88
C GLY A 89 -2.23 -0.80 -15.42
N VAL A 90 -1.40 -1.62 -14.78
CA VAL A 90 -1.46 -1.92 -13.33
C VAL A 90 -1.22 -0.67 -12.47
N HIS A 91 -0.52 0.32 -13.01
CA HIS A 91 -0.38 1.65 -12.43
C HIS A 91 -1.09 2.69 -13.32
N GLU A 92 -2.22 3.20 -12.85
CA GLU A 92 -2.97 4.28 -13.49
C GLU A 92 -2.81 5.59 -12.69
N GLY A 93 -2.31 6.63 -13.35
CA GLY A 93 -2.04 7.95 -12.76
C GLY A 93 -0.68 8.54 -13.18
N ASN A 94 -0.31 9.71 -12.66
CA ASN A 94 1.00 10.30 -12.97
C ASN A 94 2.14 9.46 -12.38
N ARG A 95 3.31 9.49 -13.03
CA ARG A 95 4.43 8.54 -12.93
C ARG A 95 5.22 8.56 -11.60
N ASN A 96 4.72 9.23 -10.57
CA ASN A 96 5.39 9.28 -9.28
C ASN A 96 4.83 8.17 -8.38
N HIS A 97 5.72 7.37 -7.79
CA HIS A 97 5.42 6.16 -7.00
C HIS A 97 4.71 6.47 -5.66
N LEU A 98 4.10 7.64 -5.53
CA LEU A 98 3.36 8.17 -4.39
C LEU A 98 1.99 8.76 -4.80
N ASP A 99 1.68 8.83 -6.10
CA ASP A 99 0.50 9.53 -6.61
C ASP A 99 -0.34 8.63 -7.52
N ILE A 100 -1.53 8.26 -7.07
CA ILE A 100 -2.65 8.05 -8.01
C ILE A 100 -3.10 9.44 -8.43
N THR A 101 -2.51 9.97 -9.48
CA THR A 101 -3.11 11.14 -10.16
C THR A 101 -3.94 10.67 -11.33
N PHE A 102 -5.19 10.30 -11.05
CA PHE A 102 -6.26 10.79 -11.92
C PHE A 102 -6.16 12.33 -11.94
N MET A 103 -6.61 12.98 -13.03
CA MET A 103 -6.34 14.39 -13.38
C MET A 103 -6.36 15.44 -12.24
N ASP A 104 -7.04 15.20 -11.11
CA ASP A 104 -7.13 16.06 -9.93
C ASP A 104 -6.70 15.42 -8.58
N GLY A 105 -6.33 14.14 -8.53
CA GLY A 105 -5.85 13.45 -7.32
C GLY A 105 -6.89 13.23 -6.22
N ILE A 106 -8.16 13.48 -6.51
CA ILE A 106 -9.29 13.40 -5.57
C ILE A 106 -9.99 12.04 -5.70
N PHE A 107 -10.27 11.38 -4.59
CA PHE A 107 -11.10 10.18 -4.58
C PHE A 107 -12.53 10.48 -5.04
N LYS A 108 -13.00 9.71 -6.02
CA LYS A 108 -14.38 9.73 -6.50
C LYS A 108 -14.99 8.34 -6.38
N PRO A 109 -16.32 8.24 -6.24
CA PRO A 109 -17.01 6.96 -6.31
C PRO A 109 -16.62 6.20 -7.58
N LEU A 110 -16.52 4.86 -7.46
CA LEU A 110 -16.17 3.92 -8.55
C LEU A 110 -14.70 3.89 -8.99
N MET A 111 -13.80 4.66 -8.36
CA MET A 111 -12.36 4.48 -8.57
C MET A 111 -11.87 3.12 -8.04
N ILE A 112 -10.90 2.54 -8.73
CA ILE A 112 -10.23 1.28 -8.36
C ILE A 112 -8.78 1.58 -8.00
N PHE A 113 -8.33 1.12 -6.83
CA PHE A 113 -6.97 1.31 -6.35
C PHE A 113 -6.51 0.09 -5.53
N GLU A 114 -5.21 -0.14 -5.51
CA GLU A 114 -4.57 -1.14 -4.64
C GLU A 114 -4.18 -0.52 -3.30
N ILE A 115 -4.29 -1.31 -2.24
CA ILE A 115 -3.63 -1.07 -0.95
C ILE A 115 -2.48 -2.06 -0.84
N ILE A 116 -1.26 -1.58 -1.02
CA ILE A 116 -0.09 -2.45 -1.11
C ILE A 116 0.31 -2.90 0.30
N SER A 117 0.53 -4.20 0.44
CA SER A 117 0.87 -4.84 1.72
C SER A 117 2.30 -5.39 1.74
N ASP A 118 3.18 -4.85 0.90
CA ASP A 118 4.60 -5.13 1.02
C ASP A 118 5.29 -4.13 1.94
N PHE A 119 6.34 -4.61 2.58
CA PHE A 119 7.17 -3.77 3.41
C PHE A 119 8.60 -4.21 3.23
N ARG A 120 9.40 -3.33 2.65
CA ARG A 120 10.84 -3.46 2.63
C ARG A 120 11.40 -2.43 3.59
N LEU A 121 12.08 -2.93 4.63
CA LEU A 121 12.83 -2.10 5.59
C LEU A 121 13.81 -1.22 4.81
N GLU A 122 13.49 0.07 4.74
CA GLU A 122 14.47 1.10 4.42
C GLU A 122 14.83 1.80 5.73
N LYS A 123 16.13 2.00 5.98
CA LYS A 123 16.57 2.85 7.09
C LYS A 123 16.21 4.30 6.75
N ARG A 124 14.98 4.71 7.06
CA ARG A 124 14.59 6.11 7.10
C ARG A 124 14.36 6.49 8.55
N ASN A 125 15.08 7.50 9.02
CA ASN A 125 14.97 7.98 10.39
C ASN A 125 13.59 8.62 10.57
N VAL A 126 12.65 7.89 11.16
CA VAL A 126 11.49 8.53 11.78
C VAL A 126 12.04 9.31 12.98
N LYS A 127 11.97 10.64 12.91
CA LYS A 127 12.44 11.49 14.00
C LYS A 127 11.43 11.37 15.16
N ASN A 128 11.93 10.98 16.33
CA ASN A 128 11.24 11.20 17.61
C ASN A 128 11.36 12.67 18.00
#